data_AF-A0A9J5XPE1-F1
#
_entry.id   AF-A0A9J5XPE1-F1
#
_cell.length_a   1.000
_cell.length_b   1.000
_cell.length_c   1.000
_cell.angle_alpha   90.00
_cell.angle_beta   90.00
_cell.angle_gamma   90.00
#
_symmetry.space_group_name_H-M   'P 1'
#
loop_
_entity.id
_entity.type
_entity.pdbx_description
1 polymer ?
#
loop_
_entity_poly.entity_id
_entity_poly.type
_entity_poly.pdbx_seq_one_letter_code
_entity_poly.pdbx_strand_id
1 'polypeptide(L)'
;GGGWCRDVRECQNRSTTSFGSSKHMPPFKSRGHVSNNKDANPDLFNWNKVMVAYCDGGAFTGDVETVDPATNLHFRGARIFSAVMEDLLSKGLKDAKNAILIRSSSGA
;
A
#
# COMPACT_ATOMS: atom_id res chain seq x y z
N GLY A 1 2.54 6.47 -2.03
CA GLY A 1 1.50 6.48 -3.07
C GLY A 1 2.14 6.66 -4.43
N GLY A 2 1.40 7.23 -5.40
CA GLY A 2 1.90 7.45 -6.76
C GLY A 2 0.89 8.11 -7.68
N GLY A 3 0.06 9.04 -7.17
CA GLY A 3 -1.11 9.56 -7.86
C GLY A 3 -2.31 8.63 -7.79
N TRP A 4 -3.39 8.99 -8.47
CA TRP A 4 -4.62 8.20 -8.64
C TRP A 4 -5.06 8.30 -10.10
N CYS A 5 -5.99 7.43 -10.51
CA CYS A 5 -6.67 7.55 -11.79
C CYS A 5 -8.01 8.29 -11.61
N ARG A 6 -8.46 9.05 -12.61
CA ARG A 6 -9.66 9.89 -12.51
C ARG A 6 -10.87 9.32 -13.23
N ASP A 7 -10.65 8.42 -14.17
CA ASP A 7 -11.70 7.75 -14.94
C ASP A 7 -11.34 6.28 -15.22
N VAL A 8 -12.32 5.50 -15.66
CA VAL A 8 -12.18 4.05 -15.89
C VAL A 8 -11.07 3.74 -16.89
N ARG A 9 -10.90 4.56 -17.93
CA ARG A 9 -9.86 4.36 -18.95
C ARG A 9 -8.47 4.59 -18.37
N GLU A 10 -8.29 5.65 -17.59
CA GLU A 10 -7.05 5.93 -16.88
C GLU A 10 -6.72 4.81 -15.88
N CYS A 11 -7.72 4.32 -15.14
CA CYS A 11 -7.56 3.21 -14.20
C CYS A 11 -7.19 1.90 -14.91
N GLN A 12 -7.82 1.62 -16.05
CA GLN A 12 -7.52 0.44 -16.85
C GLN A 12 -6.08 0.48 -17.37
N ASN A 13 -5.64 1.62 -17.92
CA ASN A 13 -4.25 1.78 -18.33
C ASN A 13 -3.29 1.60 -17.14
N ARG A 14 -3.63 2.21 -16.00
CA ARG A 14 -2.82 2.13 -14.78
C ARG A 14 -2.73 0.69 -14.25
N SER A 15 -3.76 -0.13 -14.41
CA SER A 15 -3.78 -1.54 -14.01
C SER A 15 -2.68 -2.38 -14.67
N THR A 16 -2.14 -1.93 -15.81
CA THR A 16 -1.03 -2.60 -16.52
C THR A 16 0.35 -2.18 -15.99
N THR A 17 0.40 -1.35 -14.95
CA THR A 17 1.64 -0.78 -14.38
C THR A 17 1.85 -1.21 -12.92
N SER A 18 3.03 -0.92 -12.39
CA SER A 18 3.37 -1.16 -10.97
C SER A 18 2.49 -0.40 -9.97
N PHE A 19 1.75 0.61 -10.42
CA PHE A 19 0.87 1.42 -9.56
C PHE A 19 -0.61 1.03 -9.62
N GLY A 20 -0.96 0.00 -10.38
CA GLY A 20 -2.35 -0.50 -10.52
C GLY A 20 -2.47 -2.01 -10.42
N SER A 21 -1.36 -2.74 -10.26
CA SER A 21 -1.38 -4.20 -10.16
C SER A 21 -0.16 -4.73 -9.41
N SER A 22 -0.42 -5.66 -8.48
CA SER A 22 0.62 -6.39 -7.76
C SER A 22 1.50 -7.25 -8.66
N LYS A 23 1.01 -7.65 -9.85
CA LYS A 23 1.78 -8.44 -10.82
C LYS A 23 2.97 -7.69 -11.42
N HIS A 24 2.93 -6.35 -11.39
CA HIS A 24 3.95 -5.48 -11.97
C HIS A 24 4.74 -4.72 -10.91
N MET A 25 4.53 -5.02 -9.62
CA MET A 25 5.25 -4.35 -8.54
C MET A 25 6.72 -4.76 -8.55
N PRO A 26 7.67 -3.80 -8.49
CA PRO A 26 9.07 -4.13 -8.33
C PRO A 26 9.33 -4.70 -6.93
N PRO A 27 10.40 -5.47 -6.76
CA PRO A 27 10.86 -5.88 -5.45
C PRO A 27 11.08 -4.67 -4.52
N PHE A 28 10.71 -4.83 -3.26
CA PHE A 28 10.92 -3.82 -2.24
C PHE A 28 12.42 -3.48 -2.08
N LYS A 29 12.72 -2.19 -1.97
CA LYS A 29 14.07 -1.69 -1.66
C LYS A 29 14.06 -1.00 -0.29
N SER A 30 14.78 -1.59 0.67
CA SER A 30 14.94 -1.05 2.03
C SER A 30 15.83 0.20 2.00
N ARG A 31 15.23 1.39 2.14
CA ARG A 31 15.90 2.71 2.13
C ARG A 31 15.20 3.69 3.07
N GLY A 32 15.88 4.76 3.48
CA GLY A 32 15.30 5.80 4.35
C GLY A 32 14.72 5.23 5.65
N HIS A 33 13.53 5.67 6.06
CA HIS A 33 12.87 5.23 7.31
C HIS A 33 12.56 3.73 7.38
N VAL A 34 12.58 3.02 6.25
CA VAL A 34 12.40 1.56 6.18
C VAL A 34 13.73 0.80 6.03
N SER A 35 14.86 1.50 6.17
CA SER A 35 16.21 0.91 6.17
C SER A 35 16.52 0.24 7.51
N ASN A 36 17.21 -0.91 7.46
CA ASN A 36 17.80 -1.55 8.65
C ASN A 36 19.23 -1.07 8.94
N ASN A 37 19.80 -0.21 8.08
CA ASN A 37 21.11 0.38 8.32
C ASN A 37 20.99 1.52 9.34
N LYS A 38 21.68 1.38 10.48
CA LYS A 38 21.69 2.37 11.57
C LYS A 38 22.22 3.74 11.15
N ASP A 39 23.20 3.81 10.26
CA ASP A 39 23.76 5.09 9.80
C ASP A 39 22.76 5.86 8.93
N ALA A 40 21.89 5.14 8.22
CA ALA A 40 20.85 5.73 7.36
C ALA A 40 19.50 5.93 8.06
N ASN A 41 19.26 5.23 9.17
CA ASN A 41 18.00 5.23 9.92
C ASN A 41 18.26 5.09 11.43
N PRO A 42 18.91 6.08 12.06
CA PRO A 42 19.37 5.96 13.44
C PRO A 42 18.24 5.69 14.44
N ASP A 43 17.04 6.19 14.14
CA ASP A 43 15.89 6.12 15.04
C ASP A 43 15.12 4.80 14.95
N LEU A 44 14.95 4.25 13.73
CA LEU A 44 14.05 3.12 13.47
C LEU A 44 14.76 1.87 12.91
N PHE A 45 16.10 1.84 12.82
CA PHE A 45 16.83 0.72 12.20
C PHE A 45 16.48 -0.65 12.80
N ASN A 46 16.15 -0.73 14.10
CA ASN A 46 15.82 -1.98 14.78
C ASN A 46 14.31 -2.23 14.98
N TRP A 47 13.44 -1.42 14.37
CA TRP A 47 11.99 -1.65 14.44
C TRP A 47 11.54 -2.75 13.47
N ASN A 48 10.39 -3.38 13.75
CA ASN A 48 9.66 -4.14 12.74
C ASN A 48 9.17 -3.19 11.65
N LYS A 49 9.38 -3.53 10.38
CA LYS A 49 9.08 -2.66 9.24
C LYS A 49 8.19 -3.38 8.26
N VAL A 50 7.11 -2.72 7.88
CA VAL A 50 6.17 -3.22 6.87
C VAL A 50 5.98 -2.13 5.84
N MET A 51 6.12 -2.47 4.56
CA MET A 51 5.70 -1.61 3.46
C MET A 51 4.42 -2.17 2.86
N VAL A 52 3.36 -1.36 2.86
CA VAL A 52 2.14 -1.65 2.13
C VAL A 52 2.25 -1.01 0.75
N ALA A 53 2.36 -1.84 -0.28
CA ALA A 53 2.45 -1.36 -1.65
C ALA A 53 1.09 -0.80 -2.11
N TYR A 54 1.12 0.30 -2.85
CA TYR A 54 -0.05 0.99 -3.36
C TYR A 54 -0.41 0.51 -4.77
N CYS A 55 -1.63 0.00 -4.96
CA CYS A 55 -2.10 -0.47 -6.28
C CYS A 55 -3.60 -0.30 -6.55
N ASP A 56 -4.39 0.27 -5.64
CA ASP A 56 -5.84 0.43 -5.87
C ASP A 56 -6.15 1.59 -6.83
N GLY A 57 -5.20 2.49 -7.06
CA GLY A 57 -5.38 3.63 -7.97
C GLY A 57 -6.37 4.69 -7.48
N GLY A 58 -6.93 4.54 -6.27
CA GLY A 58 -7.91 5.42 -5.65
C GLY A 58 -7.51 5.89 -4.25
N ALA A 59 -6.21 5.98 -3.97
CA ALA A 59 -5.66 6.48 -2.71
C ALA A 59 -6.22 5.77 -1.44
N PHE A 60 -6.52 4.47 -1.50
CA PHE A 60 -7.13 3.69 -0.43
C PHE A 60 -8.53 4.16 0.01
N THR A 61 -9.24 4.95 -0.80
CA THR A 61 -10.56 5.53 -0.40
C THR A 61 -11.76 4.74 -0.90
N GLY A 62 -11.63 3.99 -2.00
CA GLY A 62 -12.75 3.28 -2.61
C GLY A 62 -13.22 2.07 -1.82
N ASP A 63 -14.53 1.88 -1.71
CA ASP A 63 -15.16 0.69 -1.13
C ASP A 63 -16.40 0.27 -1.94
N VAL A 64 -16.16 -0.27 -3.14
CA VAL A 64 -17.22 -0.69 -4.06
C VAL A 64 -17.28 -2.20 -4.16
N GLU A 65 -18.44 -2.78 -3.83
CA GLU A 65 -18.66 -4.22 -3.97
C GLU A 65 -18.75 -4.66 -5.44
N THR A 66 -19.44 -3.91 -6.29
CA THR A 66 -19.56 -4.26 -7.69
C THR A 66 -18.22 -4.15 -8.42
N VAL A 67 -17.87 -5.19 -9.17
CA VAL A 67 -16.73 -5.18 -10.09
C VAL A 67 -17.17 -4.54 -11.40
N ASP A 68 -16.33 -3.70 -12.00
CA ASP A 68 -16.61 -3.18 -13.34
C ASP A 68 -16.70 -4.35 -14.33
N PRO A 69 -17.86 -4.61 -14.96
CA PRO A 69 -18.04 -5.80 -15.81
C PRO A 69 -17.29 -5.70 -17.15
N ALA A 70 -16.95 -4.49 -17.60
CA ALA A 70 -16.25 -4.26 -18.86
C ALA A 70 -14.73 -4.36 -18.71
N THR A 71 -14.20 -3.90 -17.57
CA THR A 71 -12.74 -3.81 -17.34
C THR A 71 -12.21 -4.74 -16.26
N ASN A 72 -13.10 -5.38 -15.50
CA ASN A 72 -12.78 -6.20 -14.33
C ASN A 72 -11.97 -5.43 -13.26
N LEU A 73 -12.15 -4.11 -13.18
CA LEU A 73 -11.51 -3.28 -12.17
C LEU A 73 -12.24 -3.37 -10.83
N HIS A 74 -11.46 -3.40 -9.75
CA HIS A 74 -11.94 -3.40 -8.37
C HIS A 74 -11.56 -2.09 -7.68
N PHE A 75 -12.55 -1.31 -7.28
CA PHE A 75 -12.34 -0.06 -6.55
C PHE A 75 -12.57 -0.28 -5.04
N ARG A 76 -11.67 -1.04 -4.41
CA ARG A 76 -11.79 -1.53 -3.02
C ARG A 76 -10.60 -1.14 -2.13
N GLY A 77 -9.99 0.01 -2.41
CA GLY A 77 -8.80 0.49 -1.70
C GLY A 77 -8.95 0.52 -0.17
N ALA A 78 -10.10 0.93 0.35
CA ALA A 78 -10.34 1.01 1.80
C ALA A 78 -10.21 -0.35 2.50
N ARG A 79 -10.63 -1.43 1.83
CA ARG A 79 -10.55 -2.80 2.36
C ARG A 79 -9.13 -3.31 2.46
N ILE A 80 -8.21 -2.81 1.63
CA ILE A 80 -6.80 -3.22 1.66
C ILE A 80 -6.20 -2.86 3.01
N PHE A 81 -6.47 -1.66 3.54
CA PHE A 81 -5.94 -1.25 4.83
C PHE A 81 -6.45 -2.16 5.96
N SER A 82 -7.76 -2.43 6.02
CA SER A 82 -8.31 -3.34 7.04
C SER A 82 -7.70 -4.73 6.98
N ALA A 83 -7.65 -5.33 5.79
CA ALA A 83 -7.08 -6.67 5.61
C ALA A 83 -5.60 -6.73 5.99
N VAL A 84 -4.82 -5.71 5.65
CA VAL A 84 -3.42 -5.62 6.05
C VAL A 84 -3.29 -5.49 7.57
N MET A 85 -4.10 -4.64 8.21
CA MET A 85 -4.03 -4.47 9.66
C MET A 85 -4.39 -5.77 10.39
N GLU A 86 -5.42 -6.48 9.97
CA GLU A 86 -5.79 -7.80 10.52
C GLU A 86 -4.64 -8.81 10.40
N ASP A 87 -4.02 -8.89 9.23
CA ASP A 87 -2.87 -9.76 8.99
C ASP A 87 -1.68 -9.39 9.89
N LEU A 88 -1.35 -8.10 10.00
CA LEU A 88 -0.23 -7.64 10.84
C LEU A 88 -0.49 -7.85 12.33
N LEU A 89 -1.72 -7.63 12.80
CA LEU A 89 -2.12 -7.92 14.18
C LEU A 89 -1.88 -9.40 14.50
N SER A 90 -2.24 -10.29 13.59
CA SER A 90 -1.99 -11.74 13.76
C SER A 90 -0.50 -12.10 13.79
N LYS A 91 0.34 -11.32 13.12
CA LYS A 91 1.80 -11.48 13.02
C LYS A 91 2.59 -10.80 14.13
N GLY A 92 1.92 -10.33 15.18
CA GLY A 92 2.55 -9.78 16.39
C GLY A 92 2.45 -8.26 16.53
N LEU A 93 1.84 -7.54 15.58
CA LEU A 93 1.55 -6.11 15.77
C LEU A 93 0.63 -5.88 16.99
N LYS A 94 -0.24 -6.84 17.32
CA LYS A 94 -1.11 -6.79 18.50
C LYS A 94 -0.33 -6.68 19.83
N ASP A 95 0.91 -7.17 19.83
CA ASP A 95 1.79 -7.21 21.01
C ASP A 95 2.78 -6.02 21.00
N ALA A 96 2.70 -5.14 20.00
CA ALA A 96 3.60 -4.00 19.86
C ALA A 96 3.28 -2.91 20.89
N LYS A 97 4.31 -2.41 21.57
CA LYS A 97 4.18 -1.27 22.51
C LYS A 97 3.86 0.04 21.79
N ASN A 98 4.42 0.24 20.62
CA ASN A 98 4.25 1.44 19.80
C ASN A 98 4.07 1.03 18.34
N ALA A 99 3.22 1.75 17.61
CA ALA A 99 3.06 1.62 16.18
C ALA A 99 3.12 3.00 15.52
N ILE A 100 3.87 3.12 14.43
CA ILE A 100 3.98 4.36 13.65
C ILE A 100 3.49 4.07 12.23
N LEU A 101 2.46 4.79 11.80
CA LEU A 101 1.98 4.74 10.43
C LEU A 101 2.57 5.92 9.63
N ILE A 102 3.45 5.61 8.68
CA ILE A 102 4.07 6.61 7.79
C ILE A 102 3.38 6.55 6.43
N ARG A 103 2.92 7.71 5.95
CA ARG A 103 2.21 7.84 4.68
C ARG A 103 2.86 8.92 3.82
N SER A 104 2.79 8.77 2.50
CA SER A 104 3.43 9.69 1.54
C SER A 104 2.61 9.82 0.25
N SER A 105 2.42 11.06 -0.21
CA SER A 105 1.62 11.43 -1.40
C SER A 105 0.21 10.83 -1.31
N SER A 106 -0.30 10.19 -2.37
CA SER A 106 -1.63 9.54 -2.40
C SER A 106 -1.77 8.32 -1.46
N GLY A 107 -0.75 8.04 -0.65
CA GLY A 107 -0.89 7.10 0.46
C GLY A 107 -1.26 7.77 1.77
N ALA A 108 -1.29 9.11 1.86
CA ALA A 108 -1.72 9.91 3.02
C ALA A 108 -3.20 10.28 2.88
#